data_AF-V5IGU5-F1
#
_entry.id   AF-V5IGU5-F1
#
_cell.length_a   1.000
_cell.length_b   1.000
_cell.length_c   1.000
_cell.angle_alpha   90.00
_cell.angle_beta   90.00
_cell.angle_gamma   90.00
#
_symmetry.space_group_name_H-M   'P 1'
#
loop_
_entity.id
_entity.type
_entity.pdbx_description
1 polymer ?
#
loop_
_entity_poly.entity_id
_entity_poly.type
_entity_poly.pdbx_seq_one_letter_code
_entity_poly.pdbx_strand_id
1 'polypeptide(L)'
;DKRPEDPIKILYRLSNDSKDPYEQGDVIVGFYANETNTFYYTDPDLRKQQKRKLIYMNVSEQCQVTKTFYNTSSSGCTLWMGYYKVDGDPPKECEDTY
;
A
#
# COMPACT_ATOMS: atom_id res chain seq x y z
N ASP A 1 -17.96 5.22 -17.60
CA ASP A 1 -16.97 4.34 -18.25
C ASP A 1 -15.65 4.35 -17.52
N LYS A 2 -15.31 3.27 -16.81
CA LYS A 2 -13.94 2.94 -16.40
C LYS A 2 -13.49 1.75 -17.22
N ARG A 3 -12.36 1.88 -17.93
CA ARG A 3 -11.78 0.79 -18.73
C ARG A 3 -10.93 -0.11 -17.84
N PRO A 4 -10.75 -1.40 -18.19
CA PRO A 4 -9.92 -2.33 -17.42
C PRO A 4 -8.47 -1.87 -17.24
N GLU A 5 -8.00 -0.99 -18.11
CA GLU A 5 -6.64 -0.44 -18.13
C GLU A 5 -6.49 0.83 -17.29
N ASP A 6 -7.60 1.38 -16.76
CA ASP A 6 -7.54 2.57 -15.94
C ASP A 6 -6.85 2.23 -14.60
N PRO A 7 -5.85 3.02 -14.15
CA PRO A 7 -5.17 2.78 -12.89
C PRO A 7 -6.20 2.77 -11.75
N ILE A 8 -6.05 1.79 -10.84
CA ILE A 8 -6.90 1.69 -9.66
C ILE A 8 -6.62 2.92 -8.78
N LYS A 9 -7.55 3.89 -8.81
CA LYS A 9 -7.54 5.03 -7.90
C LYS A 9 -8.07 4.56 -6.55
N ILE A 10 -7.20 4.47 -5.55
CA ILE A 10 -7.59 4.17 -4.18
C ILE A 10 -7.58 5.50 -3.40
N LEU A 11 -8.75 5.92 -2.94
CA LEU A 11 -8.89 7.11 -2.09
C LEU A 11 -8.61 6.70 -0.65
N TYR A 12 -7.50 7.17 -0.09
CA TYR A 12 -7.22 7.01 1.33
C TYR A 12 -7.60 8.29 2.07
N ARG A 13 -8.27 8.14 3.22
CA ARG A 13 -8.52 9.24 4.16
C ARG A 13 -7.53 9.09 5.30
N LEU A 14 -6.49 9.91 5.31
CA LEU A 14 -5.50 9.92 6.40
C LEU A 14 -6.09 10.75 7.55
N SER A 15 -6.47 10.11 8.66
CA SER A 15 -6.84 10.79 9.89
C SER A 15 -5.64 10.83 10.83
N ASN A 16 -5.19 12.02 11.22
CA ASN A 16 -4.28 12.17 12.36
C ASN A 16 -5.08 12.39 13.65
N ASP A 17 -4.49 12.08 14.80
CA ASP A 17 -5.05 12.24 16.16
C ASP A 17 -5.46 13.69 16.51
N SER A 18 -5.20 14.67 15.64
CA SER A 18 -5.51 16.10 15.87
C SER A 18 -6.93 16.51 15.48
N LYS A 19 -7.84 15.60 15.10
CA LYS A 19 -9.24 15.89 14.71
C LYS A 19 -9.41 16.89 13.55
N ASP A 20 -8.34 17.31 12.89
CA ASP A 20 -8.41 18.12 11.66
C ASP A 20 -8.26 17.21 10.44
N PRO A 21 -9.31 17.06 9.62
CA PRO A 21 -9.20 16.30 8.37
C PRO A 21 -8.36 17.11 7.38
N TYR A 22 -7.09 16.73 7.17
CA TYR A 22 -6.34 17.24 6.04
C TYR A 22 -6.79 16.58 4.72
N GLU A 23 -6.53 17.37 3.68
CA GLU A 23 -6.81 17.21 2.25
C GLU A 23 -6.92 15.76 1.74
N GLN A 24 -7.98 15.49 0.98
CA GLN A 24 -8.09 14.28 0.17
C GLN A 24 -7.00 14.31 -0.91
N GLY A 25 -5.93 13.55 -0.70
CA GLY A 25 -4.91 13.30 -1.70
C GLY A 25 -5.24 12.09 -2.56
N ASP A 26 -5.15 12.24 -3.88
CA ASP A 26 -5.18 11.11 -4.81
C ASP A 26 -3.84 10.36 -4.72
N VAL A 27 -3.85 9.16 -4.13
CA VAL A 27 -2.70 8.24 -4.24
C VAL A 27 -2.88 7.42 -5.51
N ILE A 28 -1.97 7.60 -6.47
CA ILE A 28 -1.98 6.80 -7.70
C ILE A 28 -1.20 5.52 -7.44
N VAL A 29 -1.89 4.38 -7.60
CA VAL A 29 -1.26 3.05 -7.59
C VAL A 29 -1.00 2.63 -9.03
N GLY A 30 0.27 2.43 -9.36
CA GLY A 30 0.68 1.91 -10.67
C GLY A 30 1.37 0.55 -10.55
N PHE A 31 1.34 -0.20 -11.65
CA PHE A 31 1.96 -1.52 -11.75
C PHE A 31 3.07 -1.50 -12.79
N TYR A 32 4.10 -2.32 -12.60
CA TYR A 32 5.16 -2.48 -13.60
C TYR A 32 4.78 -3.59 -14.57
N ALA A 33 4.84 -3.32 -15.88
CA ALA A 33 4.38 -4.26 -16.91
C ALA A 33 5.05 -5.65 -16.85
N ASN A 34 6.30 -5.72 -16.37
CA ASN A 34 7.09 -6.94 -16.32
C ASN A 34 7.25 -7.52 -14.90
N GLU A 35 6.56 -6.97 -13.90
CA GLU A 35 6.64 -7.46 -12.52
C GLU A 35 5.24 -7.69 -11.96
N THR A 36 4.88 -8.94 -11.68
CA THR A 36 3.52 -9.33 -11.27
C THR A 36 3.18 -8.91 -9.83
N ASN A 37 4.18 -8.83 -8.97
CA ASN A 37 4.00 -8.58 -7.53
C ASN A 37 4.55 -7.22 -7.12
N THR A 38 4.78 -6.31 -8.06
CA THR A 38 5.41 -5.03 -7.80
C THR A 38 4.52 -3.90 -8.26
N PHE A 39 4.34 -2.92 -7.39
CA PHE A 39 3.56 -1.72 -7.65
C PHE A 39 4.29 -0.50 -7.09
N TYR A 40 3.80 0.68 -7.41
CA TYR A 40 4.32 1.92 -6.86
C TYR A 40 3.19 2.84 -6.46
N TYR A 41 3.42 3.56 -5.36
CA TYR A 41 2.60 4.72 -4.99
C TYR A 41 3.27 5.96 -5.56
N THR A 42 2.51 6.76 -6.30
CA THR A 42 2.90 8.13 -6.66
C THR A 42 2.05 9.09 -5.88
N ASP A 43 2.72 9.94 -5.11
CA ASP A 43 2.14 11.15 -4.58
C ASP A 43 2.39 12.27 -5.62
N PRO A 44 1.33 12.81 -6.25
CA PRO A 44 1.47 13.83 -7.29
C PRO A 44 2.10 15.13 -6.77
N ASP A 45 1.93 15.46 -5.49
CA ASP A 45 2.45 16.69 -4.88
C ASP A 45 3.92 16.55 -4.52
N LEU A 46 4.35 15.36 -4.08
CA LEU A 46 5.73 15.12 -3.66
C LEU A 46 6.66 14.67 -4.79
N ARG A 47 6.14 14.33 -5.98
CA ARG A 47 6.89 13.76 -7.13
C ARG A 47 7.76 12.54 -6.77
N LYS A 48 7.49 11.89 -5.65
CA LYS A 48 8.23 10.72 -5.18
C LYS A 48 7.43 9.46 -5.50
N GLN A 49 8.08 8.53 -6.17
CA GLN A 49 7.54 7.19 -6.38
C GLN A 49 8.13 6.24 -5.34
N GLN A 50 7.26 5.57 -4.59
CA GLN A 50 7.68 4.50 -3.69
C GLN A 50 7.40 3.16 -4.34
N LYS A 51 8.45 2.49 -4.83
CA LYS A 51 8.35 1.13 -5.35
C LYS A 51 8.13 0.16 -4.19
N ARG A 52 7.15 -0.73 -4.34
CA ARG A 52 6.83 -1.78 -3.37
C ARG A 52 6.70 -3.12 -4.07
N LYS A 53 7.12 -4.17 -3.38
CA LYS A 53 6.96 -5.56 -3.81
C LYS A 53 6.13 -6.30 -2.78
N LEU A 54 5.03 -6.89 -3.21
CA LEU A 54 4.22 -7.80 -2.41
C LEU A 54 5.04 -9.07 -2.11
N ILE A 55 5.17 -9.39 -0.82
CA ILE A 55 5.84 -10.59 -0.32
C ILE A 55 4.80 -11.67 -0.02
N TYR A 56 3.73 -11.28 0.67
CA TYR A 56 2.68 -12.18 1.10
C TYR A 56 1.34 -11.46 1.12
N MET A 57 0.25 -12.19 0.85
CA MET A 57 -1.11 -11.70 0.94
C MET A 57 -2.04 -12.84 1.33
N ASN A 58 -2.86 -12.61 2.34
CA ASN A 58 -3.97 -13.47 2.69
C ASN A 58 -5.26 -12.65 2.71
N VAL A 59 -6.11 -12.87 1.70
CA VAL A 59 -7.36 -12.12 1.53
C VAL A 59 -8.37 -12.46 2.63
N SER A 60 -8.43 -13.73 3.05
CA SER A 60 -9.36 -14.19 4.09
C SER A 60 -9.01 -13.58 5.45
N GLU A 61 -7.72 -13.54 5.77
CA GLU A 61 -7.23 -12.91 7.00
C GLU A 61 -7.19 -11.38 6.90
N GLN A 62 -7.30 -10.84 5.68
CA GLN A 62 -7.21 -9.43 5.34
C GLN A 62 -5.87 -8.84 5.75
N CYS A 63 -4.77 -9.50 5.39
CA CYS A 63 -3.43 -9.02 5.66
C CYS A 63 -2.52 -9.16 4.44
N GLN A 64 -1.53 -8.27 4.35
CA GLN A 64 -0.51 -8.31 3.31
C GLN A 64 0.82 -7.80 3.85
N VAL A 65 1.92 -8.34 3.36
CA VAL A 65 3.28 -7.89 3.69
C VAL A 65 3.96 -7.43 2.42
N THR A 66 4.55 -6.23 2.46
CA THR A 66 5.20 -5.59 1.32
C THR A 66 6.60 -5.14 1.66
N LYS A 67 7.54 -5.25 0.72
CA LYS A 67 8.88 -4.67 0.80
C LYS A 67 8.89 -3.32 0.11
N THR A 68 9.39 -2.30 0.78
CA THR A 68 9.49 -0.93 0.23
C THR A 68 10.91 -0.63 -0.21
N PHE A 69 11.05 0.01 -1.37
CA PHE A 69 12.34 0.40 -1.95
C PHE A 69 12.39 1.92 -2.11
N TYR A 70 13.47 2.53 -1.60
CA TYR A 70 13.86 3.88 -1.96
C TYR A 70 14.96 3.77 -3.01
N ASN A 71 14.63 4.09 -4.27
CA ASN A 71 15.47 3.83 -5.44
C ASN A 71 15.78 2.33 -5.62
N THR A 72 17.05 1.94 -5.72
CA THR A 72 17.49 0.54 -5.87
C THR A 72 17.70 -0.18 -4.55
N SER A 73 17.65 0.54 -3.42
CA SER A 73 17.93 -0.01 -2.09
C SER A 73 16.64 -0.34 -1.35
N SER A 74 16.62 -1.51 -0.72
CA SER A 74 15.55 -1.91 0.19
C SER A 74 15.53 -1.00 1.41
N SER A 75 14.37 -0.44 1.75
CA SER A 75 14.20 0.41 2.92
C SER A 75 13.52 -0.26 4.10
N GLY A 76 12.83 -1.39 3.90
CA GLY A 76 12.15 -2.10 4.97
C GLY A 76 10.91 -2.86 4.48
N CYS A 77 10.25 -3.53 5.42
CA CYS A 77 8.98 -4.21 5.22
C CYS A 77 7.83 -3.38 5.79
N THR A 78 6.62 -3.62 5.33
CA THR A 78 5.38 -3.05 5.87
C THR A 78 4.33 -4.15 5.89
N LEU A 79 3.84 -4.46 7.08
CA LEU A 79 2.63 -5.26 7.29
C LEU A 79 1.42 -4.33 7.18
N TRP A 80 0.44 -4.74 6.39
CA TRP A 80 -0.84 -4.06 6.27
C TRP A 80 -1.95 -4.99 6.72
N MET A 81 -2.91 -4.41 7.43
CA MET A 81 -4.12 -5.08 7.86
C MET A 81 -5.35 -4.45 7.24
N GLY A 82 -6.42 -5.23 7.13
CA GLY A 82 -7.72 -4.76 6.70
C GLY A 82 -8.17 -3.60 7.60
N TYR A 83 -8.82 -2.61 7.00
CA TYR A 83 -9.17 -1.35 7.66
C TYR A 83 -9.88 -1.53 9.01
N TYR A 84 -10.85 -2.45 9.09
CA TYR A 84 -11.60 -2.72 10.32
C TYR A 84 -10.87 -3.63 11.33
N LYS A 85 -9.67 -4.09 11.01
CA LYS A 85 -8.83 -4.96 11.84
C LYS A 85 -7.49 -4.31 12.21
N VAL A 86 -7.24 -3.07 11.81
CA VAL A 86 -5.93 -2.41 11.93
C VAL A 86 -5.46 -2.23 13.37
N ASP A 87 -6.39 -2.14 14.33
CA ASP A 87 -6.08 -2.00 15.76
C ASP A 87 -5.91 -3.34 16.48
N GLY A 88 -6.15 -4.47 15.80
CA GLY A 88 -5.99 -5.81 16.36
C GLY A 88 -4.59 -6.38 16.15
N ASP A 89 -4.36 -7.58 16.70
CA ASP A 89 -3.14 -8.32 16.44
C ASP A 89 -3.11 -8.84 14.99
N PRO A 90 -1.94 -8.80 14.32
CA PRO A 90 -1.81 -9.36 12.99
C PRO A 90 -2.05 -10.88 13.00
N PRO A 91 -2.61 -11.44 11.92
CA PRO A 91 -2.64 -12.87 11.72
C PRO A 91 -1.22 -13.44 11.77
N LYS A 92 -1.07 -14.60 12.42
CA LYS A 92 0.23 -15.20 12.70
C LYS A 92 1.12 -15.35 11.46
N GLU A 93 0.57 -15.79 10.33
CA GLU A 93 1.35 -15.94 9.10
C GLU A 93 1.86 -14.60 8.54
N CYS A 94 1.08 -13.53 8.68
CA CYS A 94 1.50 -12.19 8.29
C CYS A 94 2.55 -11.61 9.23
N GLU A 95 2.43 -11.89 10.53
CA GLU A 95 3.44 -11.53 11.54
C GLU A 95 4.77 -12.28 11.30
N ASP A 96 4.72 -13.60 11.10
CA ASP A 96 5.90 -14.44 10.85
C ASP A 96 6.62 -14.04 9.54
N THR A 97 5.88 -13.52 8.56
CA THR A 97 6.45 -13.07 7.28
C THR A 97 7.06 -11.66 7.34
N TYR A 98 6.60 -10.81 8.25
CA TYR A 98 7.02 -9.41 8.38
C TYR A 98 8.40 -9.27 9.02
#